data_AF-A0A520BT28-F1
#
_entry.id   AF-A0A520BT28-F1
#
_cell.length_a   1.000
_cell.length_b   1.000
_cell.length_c   1.000
_cell.angle_alpha   90.00
_cell.angle_beta   90.00
_cell.angle_gamma   90.00
#
_symmetry.space_group_name_H-M   'P 1'
#
loop_
_entity.id
_entity.type
_entity.pdbx_description
1 polymer ?
#
loop_
_entity_poly.entity_id
_entity_poly.type
_entity_poly.pdbx_seq_one_letter_code
_entity_poly.pdbx_strand_id
1 'polypeptide(L)'
;ERDDLLSMGERALFIEHPTDLSNRPKLNQISKWDTYWADVNKIPYTVTGPYLKALFDKAFIDGLHHPMQRPTAEEWETALLKTTDLMQQCSNIYCDQKWYVFDNTSIPKCPFCGTSHKGTLPILDLYYQFQPSVWKPENHRLMVYNNQYLFQWHVNRNIIRNEKLTAEQKIPVGYFTFHETKWVFVNQKLTSLVDKTEEKEIPIGSMVELTDGKKLLLSKEDGGRVILITLANK
;
A
#
# COMPACT_ATOMS: atom_id res chain seq x y z
N GLU A 1 -25.31 -36.65 7.20
CA GLU A 1 -26.31 -35.63 6.79
C GLU A 1 -26.15 -34.30 7.51
N ARG A 2 -26.37 -34.20 8.84
CA ARG A 2 -26.19 -32.92 9.57
C ARG A 2 -24.72 -32.44 9.63
N ASP A 3 -23.78 -33.35 9.83
CA ASP A 3 -22.34 -33.02 9.80
C ASP A 3 -21.87 -32.65 8.40
N ASP A 4 -22.43 -33.26 7.36
CA ASP A 4 -22.15 -32.91 5.96
C ASP A 4 -22.65 -31.49 5.65
N LEU A 5 -23.87 -31.14 6.05
CA LEU A 5 -24.40 -29.78 5.91
C LEU A 5 -23.59 -28.74 6.71
N LEU A 6 -23.13 -29.10 7.91
CA LEU A 6 -22.22 -28.24 8.68
C LEU A 6 -20.86 -28.07 7.99
N SER A 7 -20.34 -29.13 7.36
CA SER A 7 -19.12 -29.07 6.55
C SER A 7 -19.27 -28.22 5.28
N MET A 8 -20.50 -28.03 4.80
CA MET A 8 -20.82 -27.10 3.71
C MET A 8 -20.81 -25.62 4.17
N GLY A 9 -20.53 -25.35 5.44
CA GLY A 9 -20.21 -24.01 5.94
C GLY A 9 -21.39 -23.20 6.44
N GLU A 10 -22.55 -23.82 6.71
CA GLU A 10 -23.71 -23.15 7.32
C GLU A 10 -23.32 -22.43 8.64
N ARG A 11 -22.39 -23.04 9.40
CA ARG A 11 -21.80 -22.46 10.62
C ARG A 11 -20.33 -22.15 10.47
N ALA A 12 -19.87 -21.84 9.26
CA ALA A 12 -18.51 -21.37 9.04
C ALA A 12 -18.25 -20.11 9.88
N LEU A 13 -17.05 -20.00 10.44
CA LEU A 13 -16.63 -18.86 11.24
C LEU A 13 -15.27 -18.39 10.77
N PHE A 14 -15.06 -17.08 10.75
CA PHE A 14 -13.76 -16.52 10.43
C PHE A 14 -12.82 -16.58 11.64
N ILE A 15 -11.69 -17.26 11.49
CA ILE A 15 -10.69 -17.48 12.55
C ILE A 15 -10.16 -16.19 13.16
N GLU A 16 -10.18 -15.09 12.41
CA GLU A 16 -9.75 -13.75 12.84
C GLU A 16 -10.90 -12.73 12.98
N HIS A 17 -12.16 -13.19 13.04
CA HIS A 17 -13.32 -12.30 13.18
C HIS A 17 -13.13 -11.31 14.35
N PRO A 18 -13.38 -9.99 14.18
CA PRO A 18 -13.03 -8.98 15.18
C PRO A 18 -13.81 -9.11 16.49
N THR A 19 -15.08 -9.51 16.44
CA THR A 19 -15.95 -9.64 17.63
C THR A 19 -16.28 -11.07 18.05
N ASP A 20 -16.29 -12.04 17.13
CA ASP A 20 -16.52 -13.46 17.44
C ASP A 20 -15.19 -14.19 17.59
N LEU A 21 -14.87 -14.55 18.84
CA LEU A 21 -13.62 -15.21 19.18
C LEU A 21 -13.76 -16.73 19.28
N SER A 22 -14.94 -17.28 19.01
CA SER A 22 -15.25 -18.70 19.24
C SER A 22 -14.43 -19.65 18.35
N ASN A 23 -13.98 -19.18 17.18
CA ASN A 23 -13.13 -19.93 16.26
C ASN A 23 -11.63 -19.57 16.35
N ARG A 24 -11.17 -18.88 17.40
CA ARG A 24 -9.75 -18.52 17.54
C ARG A 24 -8.85 -19.76 17.68
N PRO A 25 -7.61 -19.75 17.13
CA PRO A 25 -6.67 -20.85 17.30
C PRO A 25 -6.33 -21.10 18.77
N LYS A 26 -6.36 -22.36 19.20
CA LYS A 26 -5.94 -22.77 20.54
C LYS A 26 -4.43 -22.98 20.54
N LEU A 27 -3.66 -22.00 21.01
CA LEU A 27 -2.20 -22.02 20.94
C LEU A 27 -1.54 -23.24 21.62
N ASN A 28 -2.18 -23.81 22.63
CA ASN A 28 -1.72 -25.04 23.30
C ASN A 28 -1.93 -26.32 22.45
N GLN A 29 -2.63 -26.23 21.33
CA GLN A 29 -2.89 -27.34 20.39
C GLN A 29 -2.14 -27.16 19.07
N ILE A 30 -1.28 -26.14 18.98
CA ILE A 30 -0.50 -25.82 17.79
C ILE A 30 0.94 -26.25 18.01
N SER A 31 1.58 -26.75 16.96
CA SER A 31 3.01 -27.06 16.98
C SER A 31 3.83 -25.83 17.39
N LYS A 32 4.89 -26.05 18.18
CA LYS A 32 5.81 -24.98 18.59
C LYS A 32 6.42 -24.20 17.41
N TRP A 33 6.50 -24.83 16.23
CA TRP A 33 7.04 -24.23 15.01
C TRP A 33 6.04 -23.32 14.30
N ASP A 34 4.74 -23.56 14.49
CA ASP A 34 3.67 -22.81 13.83
C ASP A 34 3.06 -21.73 14.75
N THR A 35 3.42 -21.73 16.03
CA THR A 35 2.84 -20.84 17.04
C THR A 35 3.01 -19.37 16.68
N TYR A 36 4.10 -18.99 16.01
CA TYR A 36 4.33 -17.62 15.57
C TYR A 36 3.28 -17.15 14.56
N TRP A 37 2.91 -18.02 13.60
CA TRP A 37 1.96 -17.71 12.53
C TRP A 37 0.50 -17.89 12.96
N ALA A 38 0.25 -18.82 13.88
CA ALA A 38 -1.09 -19.13 14.34
C ALA A 38 -1.59 -18.19 15.45
N ASP A 39 -0.72 -17.38 16.04
CA ASP A 39 -1.10 -16.38 17.05
C ASP A 39 -1.63 -15.11 16.38
N VAL A 40 -2.92 -15.12 16.08
CA VAL A 40 -3.65 -14.02 15.41
C VAL A 40 -3.64 -12.71 16.23
N ASN A 41 -3.30 -12.75 17.52
CA ASN A 41 -3.13 -11.54 18.31
C ASN A 41 -1.75 -10.90 18.10
N LYS A 42 -0.75 -11.67 17.66
CA LYS A 42 0.58 -11.17 17.30
C LYS A 42 0.65 -10.72 15.86
N ILE A 43 0.13 -11.54 14.95
CA ILE A 43 0.13 -11.26 13.51
C ILE A 43 -1.29 -11.41 13.00
N PRO A 44 -2.15 -10.40 13.25
CA PRO A 44 -3.50 -10.39 12.70
C PRO A 44 -3.48 -10.17 11.18
N TYR A 45 -4.51 -10.60 10.47
CA TYR A 45 -4.71 -10.33 9.04
C TYR A 45 -4.66 -8.84 8.70
N THR A 46 -4.90 -7.96 9.67
CA THR A 46 -4.79 -6.49 9.51
C THR A 46 -3.38 -6.02 9.18
N VAL A 47 -2.34 -6.82 9.40
CA VAL A 47 -0.96 -6.49 8.97
C VAL A 47 -0.82 -6.40 7.44
N THR A 48 -1.82 -6.86 6.69
CA THR A 48 -1.88 -6.74 5.22
C THR A 48 -2.28 -5.34 4.74
N GLY A 49 -2.46 -4.39 5.66
CA GLY A 49 -2.75 -3.00 5.36
C GLY A 49 -4.21 -2.75 4.96
N PRO A 50 -4.55 -1.47 4.67
CA PRO A 50 -5.95 -1.04 4.58
C PRO A 50 -6.71 -1.66 3.41
N TYR A 51 -6.03 -1.95 2.29
CA TYR A 51 -6.69 -2.43 1.07
C TYR A 51 -7.07 -3.90 1.15
N LEU A 52 -6.13 -4.79 1.49
CA LEU A 52 -6.42 -6.21 1.63
C LEU A 52 -7.29 -6.51 2.85
N LYS A 53 -7.08 -5.81 3.97
CA LYS A 53 -7.94 -5.92 5.16
C LYS A 53 -9.41 -5.70 4.82
N ALA A 54 -9.73 -4.67 4.04
CA ALA A 54 -11.11 -4.38 3.65
C ALA A 54 -11.72 -5.52 2.80
N LEU A 55 -10.92 -6.17 1.94
CA LEU A 55 -11.38 -7.31 1.15
C LEU A 55 -11.54 -8.58 2.00
N PHE A 56 -10.67 -8.80 2.98
CA PHE A 56 -10.82 -9.88 3.94
C PHE A 56 -12.09 -9.75 4.76
N ASP A 57 -12.41 -8.54 5.23
CA ASP A 57 -13.69 -8.29 5.90
C ASP A 57 -14.87 -8.60 4.97
N LYS A 58 -14.86 -8.05 3.75
CA LYS A 58 -15.93 -8.27 2.76
C LYS A 58 -16.09 -9.75 2.39
N ALA A 59 -14.99 -10.51 2.33
CA ALA A 59 -15.02 -11.92 1.96
C ALA A 59 -15.39 -12.86 3.12
N PHE A 60 -14.78 -12.66 4.28
CA PHE A 60 -14.83 -13.60 5.40
C PHE A 60 -15.75 -13.14 6.55
N ILE A 61 -16.31 -11.94 6.48
CA ILE A 61 -17.32 -11.45 7.43
C ILE A 61 -18.64 -11.28 6.67
N ASP A 62 -18.73 -10.25 5.83
CA ASP A 62 -20.00 -9.91 5.14
C ASP A 62 -20.41 -11.01 4.16
N GLY A 63 -19.47 -11.42 3.31
CA GLY A 63 -19.66 -12.41 2.25
C GLY A 63 -19.48 -13.87 2.68
N LEU A 64 -19.23 -14.15 3.96
CA LEU A 64 -19.01 -15.53 4.44
C LEU A 64 -20.23 -16.39 4.13
N HIS A 65 -21.41 -15.91 4.55
CA HIS A 65 -22.71 -16.54 4.32
C HIS A 65 -23.52 -15.89 3.18
N HIS A 66 -22.99 -14.81 2.57
CA HIS A 66 -23.61 -14.14 1.42
C HIS A 66 -22.64 -14.09 0.23
N PRO A 67 -22.48 -15.19 -0.53
CA PRO A 67 -21.47 -15.27 -1.60
C PRO A 67 -21.52 -14.13 -2.62
N MET A 68 -22.71 -13.57 -2.89
CA MET A 68 -22.90 -12.43 -3.80
C MET A 68 -22.27 -11.12 -3.32
N GLN A 69 -21.95 -11.01 -2.03
CA GLN A 69 -21.30 -9.84 -1.44
C GLN A 69 -19.77 -9.95 -1.43
N ARG A 70 -19.20 -11.09 -1.83
CA ARG A 70 -17.75 -11.30 -1.85
C ARG A 70 -17.06 -10.36 -2.86
N PRO A 71 -15.78 -10.01 -2.65
CA PRO A 71 -15.06 -9.20 -3.62
C PRO A 71 -14.90 -9.89 -4.97
N THR A 72 -14.93 -9.10 -6.04
CA THR A 72 -14.63 -9.59 -7.39
C THR A 72 -13.13 -9.81 -7.59
N ALA A 73 -12.75 -10.53 -8.65
CA ALA A 73 -11.34 -10.73 -9.00
C ALA A 73 -10.61 -9.40 -9.26
N GLU A 74 -11.28 -8.43 -9.88
CA GLU A 74 -10.73 -7.09 -10.16
C GLU A 74 -10.47 -6.29 -8.87
N GLU A 75 -11.35 -6.41 -7.87
CA GLU A 75 -11.15 -5.79 -6.56
C GLU A 75 -9.88 -6.35 -5.88
N TRP A 76 -9.69 -7.67 -5.94
CA TRP A 76 -8.49 -8.33 -5.42
C TRP A 76 -7.22 -7.87 -6.12
N GLU A 77 -7.21 -7.84 -7.46
CA GLU A 77 -6.06 -7.38 -8.25
C GLU A 77 -5.70 -5.93 -7.88
N THR A 78 -6.69 -5.04 -7.84
CA THR A 78 -6.50 -3.63 -7.50
C THR A 78 -5.94 -3.48 -6.08
N ALA A 79 -6.50 -4.19 -5.10
CA ALA A 79 -6.04 -4.12 -3.72
C ALA A 79 -4.62 -4.67 -3.56
N LEU A 80 -4.27 -5.74 -4.27
CA LEU A 80 -2.91 -6.29 -4.28
C LEU A 80 -1.92 -5.27 -4.82
N LEU A 81 -2.20 -4.68 -5.99
CA LEU A 81 -1.33 -3.65 -6.58
C LEU A 81 -1.12 -2.46 -5.63
N LYS A 82 -2.21 -1.91 -5.08
CA LYS A 82 -2.13 -0.80 -4.11
C LYS A 82 -1.39 -1.19 -2.83
N THR A 83 -1.52 -2.44 -2.38
CA THR A 83 -0.80 -2.92 -1.18
C THR A 83 0.69 -3.07 -1.46
N THR A 84 1.09 -3.47 -2.67
CA THR A 84 2.52 -3.51 -3.02
C THR A 84 3.17 -2.14 -2.98
N ASP A 85 2.41 -1.08 -3.25
CA ASP A 85 2.89 0.31 -3.17
C ASP A 85 3.01 0.81 -1.72
N LEU A 86 2.45 0.09 -0.74
CA LEU A 86 2.58 0.37 0.69
C LEU A 86 3.74 -0.40 1.37
N MET A 87 4.49 -1.19 0.60
CA MET A 87 5.56 -2.03 1.17
C MET A 87 6.75 -1.18 1.65
N GLN A 88 7.21 -1.47 2.85
CA GLN A 88 8.34 -0.81 3.50
C GLN A 88 9.40 -1.84 3.90
N GLN A 89 10.68 -1.48 3.72
CA GLN A 89 11.80 -2.29 4.18
C GLN A 89 11.93 -2.24 5.70
N CYS A 90 12.14 -3.41 6.31
CA CYS A 90 12.53 -3.53 7.70
C CYS A 90 14.02 -3.22 7.86
N SER A 91 14.36 -2.35 8.81
CA SER A 91 15.75 -2.00 9.14
C SER A 91 16.50 -3.12 9.86
N ASN A 92 15.78 -4.11 10.41
CA ASN A 92 16.39 -5.26 11.06
C ASN A 92 16.84 -6.30 10.03
N ILE A 93 18.16 -6.43 9.86
CA ILE A 93 18.78 -7.40 8.95
C ILE A 93 18.45 -8.87 9.31
N TYR A 94 18.06 -9.14 10.56
CA TYR A 94 17.68 -10.46 11.04
C TYR A 94 16.17 -10.72 10.95
N CYS A 95 15.37 -9.76 10.49
CA CYS A 95 13.95 -10.01 10.25
C CYS A 95 13.79 -10.95 9.05
N ASP A 96 13.11 -12.09 9.22
CA ASP A 96 12.92 -13.06 8.14
C ASP A 96 12.08 -12.49 6.99
N GLN A 97 11.10 -11.65 7.31
CA GLN A 97 10.18 -11.09 6.30
C GLN A 97 10.83 -10.01 5.43
N LYS A 98 11.85 -9.30 5.95
CA LYS A 98 12.59 -8.18 5.32
C LYS A 98 11.73 -6.96 4.95
N TRP A 99 10.47 -7.14 4.64
CA TRP A 99 9.51 -6.14 4.22
C TRP A 99 8.19 -6.32 4.96
N TYR A 100 7.42 -5.26 5.06
CA TYR A 100 6.10 -5.26 5.67
C TYR A 100 5.23 -4.19 5.02
N VAL A 101 3.92 -4.33 5.13
CA VAL A 101 2.98 -3.31 4.67
C VAL A 101 2.93 -2.18 5.72
N PHE A 102 3.10 -0.94 5.28
CA PHE A 102 2.97 0.22 6.15
C PHE A 102 1.51 0.39 6.61
N ASP A 103 1.33 0.53 7.93
CA ASP A 103 0.04 0.49 8.62
C ASP A 103 -0.60 1.89 8.82
N ASN A 104 -0.06 2.93 8.17
CA ASN A 104 -0.46 4.33 8.32
C ASN A 104 -0.28 4.92 9.73
N THR A 105 0.51 4.29 10.59
CA THR A 105 0.85 4.85 11.91
C THR A 105 1.91 5.93 11.81
N SER A 106 1.90 6.87 12.76
CA SER A 106 2.90 7.94 12.84
C SER A 106 4.28 7.44 13.30
N ILE A 107 4.32 6.29 13.98
CA ILE A 107 5.54 5.66 14.52
C ILE A 107 5.58 4.20 14.03
N PRO A 108 5.92 3.97 12.74
CA PRO A 108 5.83 2.66 12.13
C PRO A 108 6.81 1.66 12.77
N LYS A 109 6.30 0.44 12.99
CA LYS A 109 7.06 -0.70 13.48
C LYS A 109 6.80 -1.89 12.57
N CYS A 110 7.82 -2.70 12.36
CA CYS A 110 7.65 -3.96 11.65
C CYS A 110 6.74 -4.87 12.49
N PRO A 111 5.58 -5.33 11.97
CA PRO A 111 4.66 -6.17 12.72
C PRO A 111 5.25 -7.55 13.05
N PHE A 112 6.26 -7.98 12.29
CA PHE A 112 6.86 -9.29 12.43
C PHE A 112 7.92 -9.34 13.54
N CYS A 113 8.84 -8.38 13.57
CA CYS A 113 9.97 -8.37 14.52
C CYS A 113 9.91 -7.24 15.55
N GLY A 114 8.90 -6.37 15.50
CA GLY A 114 8.72 -5.25 16.41
C GLY A 114 9.73 -4.10 16.23
N THR A 115 10.65 -4.20 15.27
CA THR A 115 11.67 -3.17 15.05
C THR A 115 11.02 -1.87 14.60
N SER A 116 11.27 -0.79 15.33
CA SER A 116 10.79 0.55 14.98
C SER A 116 11.57 1.12 13.80
N HIS A 117 10.88 1.80 12.90
CA HIS A 117 11.52 2.48 11.78
C HIS A 117 12.39 3.65 12.26
N LYS A 118 13.46 3.96 11.53
CA LYS A 118 14.40 5.04 11.85
C LYS A 118 14.40 6.07 10.73
N GLY A 119 14.24 7.34 11.09
CA GLY A 119 14.19 8.44 10.14
C GLY A 119 12.79 8.66 9.54
N THR A 120 12.66 9.74 8.78
CA THR A 120 11.37 10.14 8.20
C THR A 120 11.01 9.29 7.00
N LEU A 121 9.71 9.06 6.79
CA LEU A 121 9.16 8.31 5.67
C LEU A 121 8.18 9.17 4.85
N PRO A 122 8.48 9.46 3.58
CA PRO A 122 7.52 10.13 2.70
C PRO A 122 6.41 9.18 2.28
N ILE A 123 5.18 9.65 2.43
CA ILE A 123 3.97 9.00 1.96
C ILE A 123 3.38 9.90 0.89
N LEU A 124 3.08 9.33 -0.28
CA LEU A 124 2.47 10.06 -1.38
C LEU A 124 1.00 9.68 -1.46
N ASP A 125 0.11 10.62 -1.16
CA ASP A 125 -1.31 10.47 -1.41
C ASP A 125 -1.60 10.88 -2.87
N LEU A 126 -2.16 9.97 -3.66
CA LEU A 126 -2.46 10.22 -5.08
C LEU A 126 -3.83 10.87 -5.24
N TYR A 127 -3.87 11.95 -6.02
CA TYR A 127 -5.06 12.69 -6.41
C TYR A 127 -5.15 12.75 -7.93
N TYR A 128 -6.38 12.79 -8.44
CA TYR A 128 -6.66 13.01 -9.85
C TYR A 128 -7.58 14.19 -10.05
N GLN A 129 -7.50 14.78 -11.24
CA GLN A 129 -8.40 15.83 -11.66
C GLN A 129 -9.72 15.20 -12.14
N PHE A 130 -10.80 15.44 -11.40
CA PHE A 130 -12.14 14.98 -11.79
C PHE A 130 -12.80 15.96 -12.76
N GLN A 131 -12.60 17.26 -12.54
CA GLN A 131 -13.02 18.37 -13.38
C GLN A 131 -11.93 19.44 -13.33
N PRO A 132 -11.89 20.42 -14.27
CA PRO A 132 -10.97 21.54 -14.19
C PRO A 132 -10.98 22.16 -12.79
N SER A 133 -9.80 22.25 -12.18
CA SER A 133 -9.58 22.73 -10.79
C SER A 133 -10.19 21.90 -9.65
N VAL A 134 -10.91 20.81 -9.91
CA VAL A 134 -11.48 19.92 -8.87
C VAL A 134 -10.65 18.63 -8.76
N TRP A 135 -9.93 18.51 -7.65
CA TRP A 135 -9.08 17.36 -7.34
C TRP A 135 -9.76 16.42 -6.35
N LYS A 136 -9.72 15.11 -6.63
CA LYS A 136 -10.26 14.06 -5.74
C LYS A 136 -9.17 13.06 -5.34
N PRO A 137 -9.20 12.54 -4.10
CA PRO A 137 -8.29 11.50 -3.69
C PRO A 137 -8.61 10.19 -4.43
N GLU A 138 -7.59 9.43 -4.84
CA GLU A 138 -7.75 8.11 -5.47
C GLU A 138 -7.85 6.96 -4.46
N ASN A 139 -7.74 7.28 -3.16
CA ASN A 139 -7.54 6.28 -2.12
C ASN A 139 -6.42 5.29 -2.52
N HIS A 140 -5.31 5.83 -3.01
CA HIS A 140 -4.11 5.12 -3.41
C HIS A 140 -2.92 5.90 -2.83
N ARG A 141 -2.11 5.20 -2.05
CA ARG A 141 -0.90 5.72 -1.44
C ARG A 141 0.32 4.99 -1.96
N LEU A 142 1.41 5.72 -2.13
CA LEU A 142 2.73 5.16 -2.40
C LEU A 142 3.65 5.48 -1.22
N MET A 143 4.16 4.44 -0.58
CA MET A 143 5.14 4.52 0.48
C MET A 143 6.53 4.65 -0.13
N VAL A 144 7.24 5.73 0.21
CA VAL A 144 8.57 5.99 -0.34
C VAL A 144 9.66 5.32 0.50
N TYR A 145 10.52 4.55 -0.16
CA TYR A 145 11.77 4.06 0.40
C TYR A 145 12.96 4.43 -0.49
N ASN A 146 14.18 4.25 0.04
CA ASN A 146 15.40 4.69 -0.64
C ASN A 146 15.66 3.87 -1.90
N ASN A 147 16.03 4.53 -3.00
CA ASN A 147 16.28 3.95 -4.32
C ASN A 147 15.05 3.26 -4.96
N GLN A 148 13.86 3.77 -4.65
CA GLN A 148 12.61 3.32 -5.27
C GLN A 148 12.36 4.05 -6.59
N TYR A 149 11.99 3.31 -7.62
CA TYR A 149 11.59 3.90 -8.91
C TYR A 149 10.12 4.31 -8.92
N LEU A 150 9.84 5.42 -9.60
CA LEU A 150 8.51 5.82 -10.03
C LEU A 150 8.30 5.37 -11.48
N PHE A 151 7.06 5.00 -11.81
CA PHE A 151 6.68 4.45 -13.11
C PHE A 151 5.41 5.11 -13.63
N GLN A 152 5.09 4.90 -14.91
CA GLN A 152 3.94 5.54 -15.58
C GLN A 152 2.60 5.25 -14.92
N TRP A 153 2.37 4.03 -14.43
CA TRP A 153 1.14 3.67 -13.69
C TRP A 153 1.01 4.36 -12.34
N HIS A 154 2.06 5.01 -11.81
CA HIS A 154 1.94 5.88 -10.64
C HIS A 154 1.60 7.32 -11.04
N VAL A 155 2.02 7.74 -12.25
CA VAL A 155 1.88 9.11 -12.79
C VAL A 155 0.52 9.36 -13.40
N ASN A 156 -0.05 8.36 -14.08
CA ASN A 156 -1.31 8.48 -14.79
C ASN A 156 -2.25 7.33 -14.43
N ARG A 157 -3.47 7.67 -14.01
CA ARG A 157 -4.50 6.70 -13.57
C ARG A 157 -5.06 5.84 -14.69
N ASN A 158 -4.91 6.28 -15.94
CA ASN A 158 -5.34 5.54 -17.13
C ASN A 158 -4.37 4.38 -17.46
N ILE A 159 -3.23 4.29 -16.76
CA ILE A 159 -2.23 3.24 -16.94
C ILE A 159 -2.27 2.32 -15.72
N ILE A 160 -2.64 1.05 -15.94
CA ILE A 160 -2.76 0.03 -14.89
C ILE A 160 -1.54 -0.90 -14.96
N ARG A 161 -0.98 -1.26 -13.80
CA ARG A 161 0.14 -2.19 -13.71
C ARG A 161 -0.31 -3.65 -13.91
N ASN A 162 -0.54 -4.03 -15.17
CA ASN A 162 -0.95 -5.39 -15.55
C ASN A 162 -0.16 -5.90 -16.77
N GLU A 163 -0.57 -7.05 -17.32
CA GLU A 163 0.07 -7.71 -18.46
C GLU A 163 0.02 -6.90 -19.77
N LYS A 164 -0.85 -5.90 -19.86
CA LYS A 164 -1.07 -5.07 -21.06
C LYS A 164 -0.11 -3.88 -21.15
N LEU A 165 0.79 -3.71 -20.17
CA LEU A 165 1.79 -2.63 -20.18
C LEU A 165 2.73 -2.74 -21.39
N THR A 166 2.95 -1.61 -22.07
CA THR A 166 3.94 -1.52 -23.15
C THR A 166 5.37 -1.57 -22.61
N ALA A 167 6.35 -1.79 -23.50
CA ALA A 167 7.77 -1.80 -23.11
C ALA A 167 8.21 -0.45 -22.52
N GLU A 168 7.70 0.65 -23.06
CA GLU A 168 7.99 2.02 -22.63
C GLU A 168 7.44 2.31 -21.24
N GLN A 169 6.23 1.82 -20.94
CA GLN A 169 5.58 2.01 -19.63
C GLN A 169 6.28 1.25 -18.50
N LYS A 170 7.06 0.21 -18.84
CA LYS A 170 7.90 -0.54 -17.89
C LYS A 170 9.22 0.15 -17.56
N ILE A 171 9.55 1.26 -18.21
CA ILE A 171 10.77 2.02 -17.92
C ILE A 171 10.47 3.05 -16.83
N PRO A 172 11.32 3.18 -15.79
CA PRO A 172 11.18 4.21 -14.77
C PRO A 172 11.11 5.63 -15.36
N VAL A 173 10.30 6.48 -14.73
CA VAL A 173 10.18 7.91 -15.07
C VAL A 173 11.00 8.82 -14.15
N GLY A 174 11.49 8.25 -13.05
CA GLY A 174 12.28 8.91 -12.03
C GLY A 174 12.47 7.97 -10.85
N TYR A 175 13.17 8.45 -9.82
CA TYR A 175 13.40 7.66 -8.61
C TYR A 175 13.47 8.55 -7.38
N PHE A 176 13.18 7.94 -6.24
CA PHE A 176 13.32 8.53 -4.92
C PHE A 176 14.63 8.10 -4.29
N THR A 177 15.34 9.04 -3.68
CA THR A 177 16.55 8.74 -2.93
C THR A 177 16.65 9.63 -1.69
N PHE A 178 17.32 9.12 -0.66
CA PHE A 178 17.66 9.89 0.51
C PHE A 178 19.10 10.41 0.35
N HIS A 179 19.24 11.69 -0.01
CA HIS A 179 20.50 12.34 -0.34
C HIS A 179 20.74 13.53 0.61
N GLU A 180 21.93 13.63 1.19
CA GLU A 180 22.30 14.74 2.10
C GLU A 180 21.24 15.01 3.19
N THR A 181 20.77 13.95 3.86
CA THR A 181 19.74 13.99 4.92
C THR A 181 18.35 14.45 4.47
N LYS A 182 18.12 14.52 3.15
CA LYS A 182 16.86 14.95 2.55
C LYS A 182 16.30 13.88 1.63
N TRP A 183 14.98 13.73 1.64
CA TRP A 183 14.30 12.96 0.60
C TRP A 183 14.21 13.79 -0.66
N VAL A 184 14.60 13.22 -1.80
CA VAL A 184 14.50 13.88 -3.09
C VAL A 184 13.89 12.94 -4.12
N PHE A 185 13.13 13.51 -5.05
CA PHE A 185 12.72 12.84 -6.28
C PHE A 185 13.54 13.38 -7.44
N VAL A 186 14.21 12.49 -8.16
CA VAL A 186 15.00 12.81 -9.36
C VAL A 186 14.15 12.53 -10.60
N ASN A 187 13.88 13.57 -11.37
CA ASN A 187 13.09 13.47 -12.59
C ASN A 187 13.95 12.95 -13.74
N GLN A 188 13.58 11.79 -14.31
CA GLN A 188 14.31 11.21 -15.45
C GLN A 188 13.55 11.34 -16.78
N LYS A 189 12.21 11.40 -16.76
CA LYS A 189 11.40 11.38 -18.00
C LYS A 189 10.14 12.22 -17.96
N LEU A 190 9.73 12.77 -16.82
CA LEU A 190 8.50 13.54 -16.72
C LEU A 190 8.69 14.92 -17.35
N THR A 191 8.03 15.16 -18.47
CA THR A 191 8.08 16.44 -19.19
C THR A 191 7.20 17.52 -18.57
N SER A 192 6.22 17.11 -17.76
CA SER A 192 5.18 17.98 -17.20
C SER A 192 5.22 18.07 -15.67
N LEU A 193 6.35 17.71 -15.06
CA LEU A 193 6.51 17.72 -13.61
C LEU A 193 6.56 19.15 -13.07
N VAL A 194 5.65 19.49 -12.16
CA VAL A 194 5.55 20.82 -11.55
C VAL A 194 5.39 20.69 -10.04
N ASP A 195 6.23 21.42 -9.29
CA ASP A 195 5.99 21.70 -7.89
C ASP A 195 4.85 22.73 -7.77
N LYS A 196 3.69 22.28 -7.30
CA LYS A 196 2.50 23.11 -7.13
C LYS A 196 2.53 23.93 -5.83
N THR A 197 3.45 23.65 -4.93
CA THR A 197 3.65 24.41 -3.69
C THR A 197 4.51 25.63 -3.96
N GLU A 198 5.56 25.48 -4.78
CA GLU A 198 6.50 26.55 -5.13
C GLU A 198 6.24 27.17 -6.52
N GLU A 199 5.23 26.66 -7.24
CA GLU A 199 4.91 27.03 -8.62
C GLU A 199 6.11 26.92 -9.58
N LYS A 200 6.91 25.87 -9.40
CA LYS A 200 8.17 25.67 -10.11
C LYS A 200 8.13 24.44 -11.00
N GLU A 201 8.53 24.59 -12.26
CA GLU A 201 8.72 23.44 -13.15
C GLU A 201 10.01 22.69 -12.79
N ILE A 202 9.94 21.36 -12.80
CA ILE A 202 11.06 20.48 -12.46
C ILE A 202 11.50 19.76 -13.74
N PRO A 203 12.46 20.32 -14.51
CA PRO A 203 12.87 19.76 -15.79
C PRO A 203 13.50 18.36 -15.64
N ILE A 204 13.54 17.62 -16.75
CA ILE A 204 14.23 16.32 -16.81
C ILE A 204 15.71 16.51 -16.44
N GLY A 205 16.23 15.61 -15.60
CA GLY A 205 17.59 15.66 -15.06
C GLY A 205 17.73 16.50 -13.80
N SER A 206 16.68 17.19 -13.35
CA SER A 206 16.66 17.90 -12.07
C SER A 206 16.00 17.09 -10.95
N MET A 207 16.11 17.59 -9.72
CA MET A 207 15.52 16.97 -8.54
C MET A 207 14.70 17.96 -7.73
N VAL A 208 13.72 17.43 -6.98
CA VAL A 208 12.89 18.19 -6.06
C VAL A 208 12.93 17.53 -4.68
N GLU A 209 13.09 18.33 -3.62
CA GLU A 209 13.05 17.86 -2.24
C GLU A 209 11.62 17.46 -1.86
N LEU A 210 11.45 16.35 -1.14
CA LEU A 210 10.17 15.91 -0.61
C LEU A 210 10.00 16.47 0.80
N THR A 211 9.22 17.55 0.92
CA THR A 211 8.87 18.15 2.22
C THR A 211 7.42 17.89 2.56
N ASP A 212 7.10 17.94 3.86
CA ASP A 212 5.75 17.73 4.35
C ASP A 212 4.77 18.78 3.81
N GLY A 213 3.63 18.33 3.28
CA GLY A 213 2.62 19.17 2.63
C GLY A 213 2.95 19.59 1.19
N LYS A 214 4.10 19.19 0.63
CA LYS A 214 4.47 19.51 -0.75
C LYS A 214 3.56 18.81 -1.74
N LYS A 215 3.21 19.50 -2.83
CA LYS A 215 2.34 18.99 -3.89
C LYS A 215 3.09 18.95 -5.21
N LEU A 216 3.14 17.80 -5.86
CA LEU A 216 3.76 17.65 -7.18
C LEU A 216 2.72 17.20 -8.20
N LEU A 217 2.57 17.96 -9.28
CA LEU A 217 1.82 17.51 -10.47
C LEU A 217 2.76 16.66 -11.32
N LEU A 218 2.44 15.37 -11.48
CA LEU A 218 3.30 14.42 -12.19
C LEU A 218 3.10 14.44 -13.71
N SER A 219 1.88 14.73 -14.17
CA SER A 219 1.55 14.88 -15.59
C SER A 219 0.43 15.90 -15.80
N LYS A 220 0.51 16.67 -16.90
CA LYS A 220 -0.55 17.59 -17.37
C LYS A 220 -1.53 16.91 -18.35
N GLU A 221 -1.27 15.66 -18.72
CA GLU A 221 -2.11 14.89 -19.63
C GLU A 221 -3.40 14.41 -18.97
N ASP A 222 -4.36 13.95 -19.78
CA ASP A 222 -5.57 13.32 -19.28
C ASP A 222 -5.23 12.10 -18.40
N GLY A 223 -5.86 12.05 -17.22
CA GLY A 223 -5.56 11.05 -16.20
C GLY A 223 -4.28 11.31 -15.39
N GLY A 224 -3.59 12.42 -15.61
CA GLY A 224 -2.42 12.83 -14.82
C GLY A 224 -2.74 13.01 -13.33
N ARG A 225 -1.80 12.61 -12.48
CA ARG A 225 -1.94 12.67 -11.02
C ARG A 225 -1.20 13.83 -10.39
N VAL A 226 -1.76 14.31 -9.29
CA VAL A 226 -1.07 15.13 -8.30
C VAL A 226 -0.77 14.25 -7.09
N ILE A 227 0.43 14.35 -6.54
CA ILE A 227 0.78 13.74 -5.26
C ILE A 227 0.85 14.81 -4.18
N LEU A 228 0.28 14.50 -3.02
CA LEU A 228 0.50 15.24 -1.77
C LEU A 228 1.47 14.43 -0.92
N ILE A 229 2.55 15.07 -0.48
CA ILE A 229 3.59 14.44 0.33
C ILE A 229 3.27 14.66 1.81
N THR A 230 3.25 13.57 2.57
CA THR A 230 3.20 13.60 4.05
C THR A 230 4.46 12.91 4.58
N LEU A 231 5.18 13.54 5.50
CA LEU A 231 6.33 12.92 6.17
C LEU A 231 5.88 12.29 7.50
N ALA A 232 5.95 10.96 7.58
CA ALA A 232 5.74 10.19 8.81
C ALA A 232 7.06 10.00 9.60
N ASN A 233 6.95 9.61 10.87
CA ASN A 233 8.08 9.32 11.77
C ASN A 233 9.05 10.51 11.95
N LYS A 234 8.48 11.70 12.22
CA LYS A 234 9.23 12.91 12.56
C LYS A 234 9.75 12.88 14.00
#